data_AF-A0A3G3MHM4-F1
#
_entry.id   AF-A0A3G3MHM4-F1
#
_cell.length_a   1.000
_cell.length_b   1.000
_cell.length_c   1.000
_cell.angle_alpha   90.00
_cell.angle_beta   90.00
_cell.angle_gamma   90.00
#
_symmetry.space_group_name_H-M   'P 1'
#
loop_
_entity.id
_entity.type
_entity.pdbx_description
1 polymer ?
#
loop_
_entity_poly.entity_id
_entity_poly.type
_entity_poly.pdbx_seq_one_letter_code
_entity_poly.pdbx_strand_id
1 'polypeptide(L)'
;MLFNLLFVQYKVKKPNYTISTISTPISIKKYRAEPANINNRHFICFATNLDLTGKSVEELANTQLVPNNFFRNFFNSCWQQEVFLSAPTAISEKYASRLKSQNIVSGKTYQKHFIHQFGKALITGRISASITKSSSDTSLLSISPCVKYIWRKGINIKIPTNFKSIISNITNNIGQNKASKHFLSKLNLHKLPLFVLINDFGQMIITEPPDELNFNKTIPDLLYHWYDNSILHQSSNKPVYEGWFFVNSQEAEEYCEYVKQRYPLSQSYKNLRVFASNLETFYKLSRKGYKKVHFHLVPDLSEVGKLVTKYKNYNNIKFSEKQNRGKDYFQGQPIYLIQDGYDKDENEPIKYYYRSSQYGKTTQYQAIFTNYQTAIKAWKVFIKHTPYHKLSGKPNLIVYNLEDFLKDQENIISSTRYPFLFVPSENVYRFIKVDPSHNTKNMLLSMGISYTKLWIQRIFWSLTSRQPYNW
;
A
#
# COMPACT_ATOMS: atom_id res chain seq x y z
N MET A 1 7.82 19.48 11.76
CA MET A 1 8.98 19.90 12.58
C MET A 1 10.18 19.04 12.18
N LEU A 2 11.39 19.61 12.18
CA LEU A 2 12.70 19.05 11.76
C LEU A 2 13.00 18.91 10.25
N PHE A 3 13.74 19.90 9.73
CA PHE A 3 14.86 19.64 8.81
C PHE A 3 16.14 20.17 9.46
N ASN A 4 16.82 19.32 10.22
CA ASN A 4 18.26 19.43 10.45
C ASN A 4 18.91 18.37 9.54
N LEU A 5 19.40 18.79 8.37
CA LEU A 5 20.40 18.01 7.66
C LEU A 5 21.73 18.24 8.38
N LEU A 6 21.95 17.45 9.43
CA LEU A 6 23.21 17.34 10.14
C LEU A 6 24.11 16.41 9.33
N PHE A 7 25.14 16.96 8.68
CA PHE A 7 26.27 16.15 8.27
C PHE A 7 27.17 15.97 9.49
N VAL A 8 27.10 14.80 10.10
CA VAL A 8 28.13 14.34 11.04
C VAL A 8 29.37 14.03 10.21
N GLN A 9 30.44 14.77 10.44
CA GLN A 9 31.78 14.30 10.15
C GLN A 9 32.58 14.37 11.44
N TYR A 10 32.84 13.20 12.04
CA TYR A 10 33.84 13.05 13.10
C TYR A 10 35.18 13.57 12.56
N LYS A 11 35.73 14.62 13.17
CA LYS A 11 37.15 14.98 13.02
C LYS A 11 37.80 14.89 14.38
N VAL A 12 38.58 13.82 14.58
CA VAL A 12 39.67 13.82 15.56
C VAL A 12 40.58 14.98 15.17
N LYS A 13 40.68 15.99 16.04
CA LYS A 13 41.58 17.12 15.89
C LYS A 13 43.03 16.59 15.88
N LYS A 14 43.73 16.70 14.75
CA LYS A 14 45.17 16.93 14.79
C LYS A 14 45.40 18.43 14.55
N PRO A 15 45.80 19.20 15.56
CA PRO A 15 46.28 20.55 15.32
C PRO A 15 47.65 20.48 14.64
N ASN A 16 47.84 21.32 13.62
CA ASN A 16 49.14 21.63 13.06
C ASN A 16 49.92 22.44 14.11
N TYR A 17 51.07 21.93 14.55
CA TYR A 17 52.03 22.72 15.32
C TYR A 17 53.27 22.95 14.46
N THR A 18 53.74 24.19 14.44
CA THR A 18 55.10 24.53 14.03
C THR A 18 55.86 24.93 15.30
N ILE A 19 56.84 24.12 15.70
CA ILE A 19 57.73 24.41 16.83
C ILE A 19 58.86 25.28 16.28
N SER A 20 58.82 26.58 16.55
CA SER A 20 59.96 27.47 16.34
C SER A 20 60.74 27.58 17.66
N THR A 21 61.83 26.82 17.75
CA THR A 21 62.89 26.85 18.78
C THR A 21 62.62 26.20 20.15
N ILE A 22 63.62 25.44 20.61
CA ILE A 22 63.68 24.75 21.91
C ILE A 22 64.76 25.46 22.74
N SER A 23 64.38 26.05 23.86
CA SER A 23 65.31 26.32 24.97
C SER A 23 64.65 25.88 26.29
N THR A 24 65.41 25.16 27.09
CA THR A 24 65.02 24.63 28.40
C THR A 24 65.31 25.67 29.50
N PRO A 25 64.51 25.80 30.58
CA PRO A 25 63.22 25.16 30.87
C PRO A 25 62.00 25.98 30.38
N ILE A 26 60.97 25.28 29.91
CA ILE A 26 59.78 25.83 29.24
C ILE A 26 58.84 26.51 30.24
N SER A 27 58.71 27.84 30.15
CA SER A 27 57.57 28.59 30.67
C SER A 27 56.76 29.14 29.49
N ILE A 28 55.51 28.71 29.33
CA ILE A 28 54.62 29.19 28.26
C ILE A 28 54.10 30.57 28.68
N LYS A 29 54.66 31.64 28.10
CA LYS A 29 54.34 33.03 28.50
C LYS A 29 53.21 33.72 27.73
N LYS A 30 52.59 33.11 26.69
CA LYS A 30 51.38 33.69 26.06
C LYS A 30 50.68 32.73 25.09
N TYR A 31 49.37 32.64 25.24
CA TYR A 31 48.44 32.03 24.30
C TYR A 31 47.78 33.13 23.46
N ARG A 32 47.84 33.03 22.13
CA ARG A 32 47.07 33.90 21.23
C ARG A 32 46.32 33.01 20.26
N ALA A 33 45.03 32.80 20.51
CA ALA A 33 44.13 32.27 19.51
C ALA A 33 43.78 33.39 18.54
N GLU A 34 44.11 33.22 17.26
CA GLU A 34 43.51 34.05 16.23
C GLU A 34 42.07 33.58 15.97
N PRO A 35 41.08 34.48 15.95
CA PRO A 35 39.76 34.13 15.49
C PRO A 35 39.78 34.02 13.96
N ALA A 36 39.87 32.78 13.45
CA ALA A 36 39.58 32.53 12.05
C ALA A 36 38.09 32.79 11.81
N ASN A 37 37.79 33.91 11.15
CA ASN A 37 36.45 34.34 10.78
C ASN A 37 35.96 33.50 9.59
N ILE A 38 35.65 32.22 9.83
CA ILE A 38 35.15 31.31 8.79
C ILE A 38 33.63 31.33 8.84
N ASN A 39 33.05 32.23 8.05
CA ASN A 39 31.64 32.25 7.72
C ASN A 39 31.35 31.08 6.75
N ASN A 40 31.23 29.86 7.28
CA ASN A 40 30.85 28.68 6.50
C ASN A 40 29.38 28.78 6.07
N ARG A 41 29.15 29.34 4.88
CA ARG A 41 27.89 29.17 4.16
C ARG A 41 28.06 28.04 3.15
N HIS A 42 27.40 26.92 3.40
CA HIS A 42 27.31 25.84 2.43
C HIS A 42 26.52 26.31 1.20
N PHE A 43 27.13 26.23 0.02
CA PHE A 43 26.49 26.59 -1.26
C PHE A 43 26.35 25.36 -2.14
N ILE A 44 25.17 25.24 -2.77
CA ILE A 44 24.89 24.28 -3.82
C ILE A 44 25.34 24.91 -5.13
N CYS A 45 26.28 24.28 -5.84
CA CYS A 45 26.75 24.72 -7.15
C CYS A 45 26.08 23.90 -8.26
N PHE A 46 25.55 24.57 -9.27
CA PHE A 46 24.91 23.94 -10.43
C PHE A 46 25.89 23.87 -11.60
N ALA A 47 26.35 22.70 -12.01
CA ALA A 47 27.04 22.53 -13.29
C ALA A 47 26.06 21.93 -14.32
N THR A 48 26.16 22.30 -15.60
CA THR A 48 25.35 21.68 -16.67
C THR A 48 26.25 20.92 -17.64
N ASN A 49 25.75 19.80 -18.21
CA ASN A 49 26.42 18.96 -19.21
C ASN A 49 27.37 19.75 -20.12
N LEU A 50 28.66 19.59 -19.85
CA LEU A 50 29.74 20.01 -20.72
C LEU A 50 30.30 18.74 -21.32
N ASP A 51 30.43 18.73 -22.64
CA ASP A 51 31.24 17.71 -23.30
C ASP A 51 32.71 18.05 -22.98
N LEU A 52 33.29 17.28 -22.07
CA LEU A 52 34.55 17.57 -21.37
C LEU A 52 35.77 16.95 -22.06
N THR A 53 35.61 16.36 -23.24
CA THR A 53 36.72 15.68 -23.92
C THR A 53 37.73 16.70 -24.48
N GLY A 54 38.93 16.73 -23.90
CA GLY A 54 40.11 17.38 -24.48
C GLY A 54 40.36 18.86 -24.15
N LYS A 55 39.59 19.48 -23.24
CA LYS A 55 39.81 20.88 -22.84
C LYS A 55 40.57 21.00 -21.52
N SER A 56 41.45 22.00 -21.42
CA SER A 56 42.19 22.26 -20.17
C SER A 56 41.27 22.85 -19.10
N VAL A 57 41.65 22.69 -17.82
CA VAL A 57 40.88 23.20 -16.66
C VAL A 57 40.69 24.72 -16.72
N GLU A 58 41.67 25.42 -17.29
CA GLU A 58 41.67 26.88 -17.45
C GLU A 58 40.81 27.34 -18.62
N GLU A 59 40.77 26.58 -19.73
CA GLU A 59 39.85 26.81 -20.84
C GLU A 59 38.39 26.59 -20.42
N LEU A 60 38.12 25.56 -19.62
CA LEU A 60 36.79 25.33 -19.04
C LEU A 60 36.38 26.46 -18.10
N ALA A 61 37.32 27.01 -17.33
CA ALA A 61 37.05 28.16 -16.48
C ALA A 61 36.78 29.44 -17.30
N ASN A 62 37.29 29.57 -18.52
CA ASN A 62 37.18 30.79 -19.34
C ASN A 62 36.10 30.73 -20.44
N THR A 63 35.60 29.55 -20.78
CA THR A 63 34.49 29.41 -21.73
C THR A 63 33.18 29.95 -21.17
N GLN A 64 32.33 30.49 -22.03
CA GLN A 64 31.00 30.97 -21.67
C GLN A 64 30.09 29.76 -21.41
N LEU A 65 30.12 29.24 -20.18
CA LEU A 65 29.52 27.94 -19.81
C LEU A 65 27.97 27.91 -19.89
N VAL A 66 27.32 29.07 -20.06
CA VAL A 66 25.85 29.17 -20.18
C VAL A 66 25.49 30.01 -21.40
N PRO A 67 25.37 29.40 -22.60
CA PRO A 67 24.65 30.03 -23.70
C PRO A 67 23.21 30.29 -23.25
N ASN A 68 22.80 31.55 -23.27
CA ASN A 68 21.52 32.04 -22.79
C ASN A 68 20.43 31.83 -23.85
N ASN A 69 20.20 30.57 -24.24
CA ASN A 69 19.20 30.23 -25.25
C ASN A 69 17.82 30.14 -24.59
N PHE A 70 16.84 30.89 -25.11
CA PHE A 70 15.45 30.90 -24.63
C PHE A 70 14.86 29.48 -24.48
N PHE A 71 15.04 28.63 -25.49
CA PHE A 71 14.58 27.24 -25.47
C PHE A 71 15.23 26.41 -24.35
N ARG A 72 16.50 26.68 -24.02
CA ARG A 72 17.21 26.01 -22.93
C ARG A 72 16.69 26.46 -21.57
N ASN A 73 16.41 27.76 -21.41
CA ASN A 73 15.79 28.30 -20.20
C ASN A 73 14.36 27.76 -20.01
N PHE A 74 13.59 27.62 -21.09
CA PHE A 74 12.27 26.98 -21.06
C PHE A 74 12.37 25.49 -20.69
N PHE A 75 13.26 24.74 -21.33
CA PHE A 75 13.45 23.31 -21.06
C PHE A 75 13.91 23.06 -19.61
N ASN A 76 14.83 23.87 -19.09
CA ASN A 76 15.32 23.76 -17.71
C ASN A 76 14.28 24.17 -16.66
N SER A 77 13.42 25.14 -17.00
CA SER A 77 12.37 25.64 -16.10
C SER A 77 11.15 24.73 -16.07
N CYS A 78 10.74 24.19 -17.22
CA CYS A 78 9.47 23.50 -17.41
C CYS A 78 9.59 21.98 -17.58
N TRP A 79 10.75 21.45 -18.02
CA TRP A 79 10.89 20.06 -18.47
C TRP A 79 11.86 19.21 -17.63
N GLN A 80 13.11 19.63 -17.47
CA GLN A 80 14.11 18.87 -16.71
C GLN A 80 15.19 19.77 -16.13
N GLN A 81 15.49 19.61 -14.85
CA GLN A 81 16.62 20.25 -14.21
C GLN A 81 17.56 19.19 -13.65
N GLU A 82 18.85 19.29 -14.00
CA GLU A 82 19.89 18.49 -13.37
C GLU A 82 20.52 19.30 -12.24
N VAL A 83 20.65 18.69 -11.07
CA VAL A 83 21.23 19.31 -9.87
C VAL A 83 22.40 18.44 -9.43
N PHE A 84 23.57 19.05 -9.33
CA PHE A 84 24.79 18.38 -8.90
C PHE A 84 25.09 18.82 -7.48
N LEU A 85 25.32 17.86 -6.58
CA LEU A 85 25.81 18.15 -5.23
C LEU A 85 27.23 17.61 -5.11
N SER A 86 28.17 18.54 -4.92
CA SER A 86 29.60 18.25 -4.74
C SER A 86 30.14 19.00 -3.52
N ALA A 87 31.28 18.55 -3.00
CA ALA A 87 32.05 19.34 -2.04
C ALA A 87 32.50 20.68 -2.69
N PRO A 88 32.55 21.78 -1.93
CA PRO A 88 33.06 23.04 -2.44
C PRO A 88 34.56 22.93 -2.74
N THR A 89 34.94 23.35 -3.95
CA THR A 89 36.32 23.54 -4.40
C THR A 89 36.52 24.99 -4.83
N ALA A 90 37.77 25.48 -4.87
CA ALA A 90 38.08 26.84 -5.31
C ALA A 90 37.50 27.17 -6.71
N ILE A 91 37.46 26.17 -7.61
CA ILE A 91 36.86 26.28 -8.93
C ILE A 91 35.33 26.45 -8.82
N SER A 92 34.68 25.62 -8.00
CA SER A 92 33.23 25.72 -7.79
C SER A 92 32.81 27.05 -7.14
N GLU A 93 33.66 27.61 -6.27
CA GLU A 93 33.42 28.91 -5.63
C GLU A 93 33.60 30.06 -6.61
N LYS A 94 34.64 30.02 -7.45
CA LYS A 94 34.85 30.96 -8.55
C LYS A 94 33.71 30.92 -9.57
N TYR A 95 33.16 29.73 -9.80
CA TYR A 95 31.99 29.56 -10.65
C TYR A 95 30.71 30.12 -9.99
N ALA A 96 30.48 29.83 -8.70
CA ALA A 96 29.35 30.38 -7.95
C ALA A 96 29.38 31.90 -7.86
N SER A 97 30.57 32.51 -7.70
CA SER A 97 30.73 33.97 -7.66
C SER A 97 30.42 34.60 -9.01
N ARG A 98 30.81 33.97 -10.12
CA ARG A 98 30.43 34.41 -11.48
C ARG A 98 28.93 34.29 -11.76
N LEU A 99 28.28 33.21 -11.31
CA LEU A 99 26.83 33.09 -11.44
C LEU A 99 26.07 34.16 -10.65
N LYS A 100 26.61 34.57 -9.48
CA LYS A 100 26.08 35.67 -8.69
C LYS A 100 26.29 37.01 -9.38
N SER A 101 27.48 37.28 -9.93
CA SER A 101 27.76 38.54 -10.63
C SER A 101 26.95 38.68 -11.92
N GLN A 102 26.55 37.57 -12.54
CA GLN A 102 25.68 37.56 -13.73
C GLN A 102 24.18 37.64 -13.41
N ASN A 103 23.77 37.78 -12.15
CA ASN A 103 22.36 37.80 -11.73
C ASN A 103 21.55 36.55 -12.17
N ILE A 104 22.20 35.43 -12.47
CA ILE A 104 21.53 34.17 -12.86
C ILE A 104 20.96 33.47 -11.61
N VAL A 105 21.63 33.63 -10.46
CA VAL A 105 21.19 33.11 -9.16
C VAL A 105 20.72 34.28 -8.30
N SER A 106 19.67 34.96 -8.76
CA SER A 106 19.20 36.19 -8.12
C SER A 106 18.14 35.93 -7.06
N GLY A 107 18.53 36.09 -5.79
CA GLY A 107 17.63 36.37 -4.68
C GLY A 107 17.48 35.24 -3.65
N LYS A 108 17.55 35.61 -2.35
CA LYS A 108 17.23 34.72 -1.21
C LYS A 108 15.83 34.08 -1.38
N THR A 109 14.90 34.79 -2.00
CA THR A 109 13.53 34.33 -2.26
C THR A 109 13.50 33.19 -3.28
N TYR A 110 14.24 33.31 -4.40
CA TYR A 110 14.36 32.25 -5.39
C TYR A 110 15.01 31.00 -4.81
N GLN A 111 16.07 31.16 -4.01
CA GLN A 111 16.72 30.03 -3.34
C GLN A 111 15.77 29.31 -2.38
N LYS A 112 15.02 30.04 -1.55
CA LYS A 112 14.02 29.44 -0.65
C LYS A 112 12.95 28.68 -1.43
N HIS A 113 12.42 29.29 -2.49
CA HIS A 113 11.41 28.67 -3.35
C HIS A 113 11.95 27.42 -4.04
N PHE A 114 13.16 27.48 -4.58
CA PHE A 114 13.82 26.33 -5.19
C PHE A 114 14.03 25.20 -4.19
N ILE A 115 14.62 25.47 -3.01
CA ILE A 115 14.85 24.45 -1.97
C ILE A 115 13.52 23.83 -1.53
N HIS A 116 12.48 24.64 -1.37
CA HIS A 116 11.15 24.15 -1.02
C HIS A 116 10.57 23.22 -2.09
N GLN A 117 10.58 23.64 -3.36
CA GLN A 117 10.09 22.82 -4.46
C GLN A 117 10.94 21.56 -4.69
N PHE A 118 12.26 21.68 -4.57
CA PHE A 118 13.20 20.57 -4.70
C PHE A 118 13.00 19.56 -3.57
N GLY A 119 12.84 20.03 -2.32
CA GLY A 119 12.51 19.18 -1.18
C GLY A 119 11.18 18.45 -1.37
N LYS A 120 10.14 19.15 -1.83
CA LYS A 120 8.84 18.54 -2.17
C LYS A 120 8.99 17.49 -3.28
N ALA A 121 9.78 17.77 -4.31
CA ALA A 121 10.02 16.86 -5.42
C ALA A 121 10.87 15.62 -5.04
N LEU A 122 11.78 15.75 -4.07
CA LEU A 122 12.52 14.64 -3.49
C LEU A 122 11.59 13.70 -2.71
N ILE A 123 10.77 14.25 -1.81
CA ILE A 123 9.86 13.47 -0.97
C ILE A 123 8.79 12.75 -1.82
N THR A 124 8.27 13.41 -2.85
CA THR A 124 7.29 12.81 -3.78
C THR A 124 7.88 11.77 -4.73
N GLY A 125 9.22 11.58 -4.72
CA GLY A 125 9.90 10.60 -5.57
C GLY A 125 10.05 11.02 -7.03
N ARG A 126 9.87 12.30 -7.36
CA ARG A 126 10.01 12.85 -8.72
C ARG A 126 11.45 13.03 -9.16
N ILE A 127 12.38 13.07 -8.20
CA ILE A 127 13.81 13.25 -8.43
C ILE A 127 14.50 11.91 -8.29
N SER A 128 15.21 11.49 -9.34
CA SER A 128 16.14 10.36 -9.26
C SER A 128 17.54 10.83 -8.94
N ALA A 129 18.18 10.21 -7.95
CA ALA A 129 19.57 10.42 -7.61
C ALA A 129 20.44 9.29 -8.18
N SER A 130 21.57 9.64 -8.77
CA SER A 130 22.61 8.71 -9.17
C SER A 130 23.94 9.20 -8.63
N ILE A 131 24.70 8.31 -8.00
CA ILE A 131 26.09 8.58 -7.61
C ILE A 131 26.94 8.33 -8.85
N THR A 132 27.54 9.38 -9.41
CA THR A 132 28.56 9.22 -10.45
C THR A 132 29.86 8.84 -9.76
N LYS A 133 30.17 7.53 -9.73
CA LYS A 133 31.52 7.06 -9.43
C LYS A 133 32.33 7.17 -10.72
N SER A 134 33.47 7.86 -10.71
CA SER A 134 34.36 7.88 -11.87
C SER A 134 34.93 6.47 -12.05
N SER A 135 34.38 5.71 -12.98
CA SER A 135 34.89 4.39 -13.36
C SER A 135 36.07 4.57 -14.32
N SER A 136 37.20 5.09 -13.83
CA SER A 136 38.50 4.98 -14.49
C SER A 136 39.61 5.52 -13.59
N ASP A 137 40.47 4.61 -13.10
CA ASP A 137 41.71 4.90 -12.36
C ASP A 137 42.82 5.53 -13.24
N THR A 138 42.48 6.24 -14.32
CA THR A 138 43.48 6.76 -15.28
C THR A 138 43.36 8.25 -15.61
N SER A 139 42.38 8.98 -15.08
CA SER A 139 42.40 10.45 -15.16
C SER A 139 43.13 11.05 -13.96
N LEU A 140 44.23 11.78 -14.21
CA LEU A 140 45.07 12.52 -13.24
C LEU A 140 44.33 13.54 -12.33
N LEU A 141 43.01 13.65 -12.45
CA LEU A 141 42.16 14.55 -11.68
C LEU A 141 41.10 13.73 -10.94
N SER A 142 41.33 13.50 -9.63
CA SER A 142 40.36 12.87 -8.74
C SER A 142 39.18 13.83 -8.49
N ILE A 143 38.19 13.80 -9.38
CA ILE A 143 36.96 14.55 -9.19
C ILE A 143 36.25 13.97 -7.96
N SER A 144 36.05 14.81 -6.94
CA SER A 144 35.35 14.41 -5.71
C SER A 144 33.97 13.81 -6.04
N PRO A 145 33.51 12.80 -5.28
CA PRO A 145 32.24 12.14 -5.54
C PRO A 145 31.11 13.18 -5.58
N CYS A 146 30.42 13.23 -6.72
CA CYS A 146 29.28 14.10 -6.95
C CYS A 146 28.01 13.27 -6.99
N VAL A 147 26.94 13.79 -6.40
CA VAL A 147 25.60 13.21 -6.53
C VAL A 147 24.84 13.98 -7.59
N LYS A 148 24.50 13.30 -8.68
CA LYS A 148 23.66 13.85 -9.75
C LYS A 148 22.20 13.57 -9.44
N TYR A 149 21.41 14.62 -9.28
CA TYR A 149 19.95 14.57 -9.18
C TYR A 149 19.33 14.98 -10.51
N ILE A 150 18.45 14.15 -11.05
CA ILE A 150 17.66 14.47 -12.24
C ILE A 150 16.25 14.77 -11.79
N TRP A 151 15.89 16.05 -11.82
CA TRP A 151 14.55 16.52 -11.50
C TRP A 151 13.75 16.74 -12.78
N ARG A 152 12.81 15.85 -13.06
CA ARG A 152 11.90 16.02 -14.20
C ARG A 152 10.69 16.85 -13.76
N LYS A 153 10.43 17.93 -14.48
CA LYS A 153 9.37 18.90 -14.19
C LYS A 153 8.24 18.76 -15.22
N GLY A 154 7.03 19.17 -14.82
CA GLY A 154 5.85 19.15 -15.71
C GLY A 154 5.47 17.74 -16.18
N ILE A 155 5.34 17.59 -17.50
CA ILE A 155 4.89 16.36 -18.19
C ILE A 155 6.09 15.50 -18.66
N ASN A 156 7.32 15.83 -18.24
CA ASN A 156 8.50 15.02 -18.55
C ASN A 156 8.51 13.74 -17.71
N ILE A 157 7.67 12.80 -18.09
CA ILE A 157 7.45 11.56 -17.40
C ILE A 157 8.49 10.53 -17.88
N LYS A 158 8.99 9.69 -16.98
CA LYS A 158 9.85 8.56 -17.37
C LYS A 158 9.07 7.64 -18.30
N ILE A 159 9.58 7.42 -19.51
CA ILE A 159 9.06 6.39 -20.40
C ILE A 159 9.38 5.04 -19.75
N PRO A 160 8.42 4.10 -19.64
CA PRO A 160 8.68 2.79 -19.06
C PRO A 160 9.75 2.07 -19.89
N THR A 161 10.77 1.57 -19.20
CA THR A 161 11.91 0.88 -19.83
C THR A 161 11.52 -0.44 -20.49
N ASN A 162 10.36 -1.01 -20.12
CA ASN A 162 9.85 -2.27 -20.66
C ASN A 162 8.35 -2.18 -20.98
N PHE A 163 7.98 -1.57 -22.11
CA PHE A 163 6.58 -1.61 -22.59
C PHE A 163 6.04 -3.04 -22.77
N LYS A 164 6.91 -3.98 -23.15
CA LYS A 164 6.56 -5.41 -23.28
C LYS A 164 6.15 -6.06 -21.95
N SER A 165 6.71 -5.64 -20.81
CA SER A 165 6.34 -6.20 -19.50
C SER A 165 4.99 -5.67 -18.98
N ILE A 166 4.60 -4.46 -19.40
CA ILE A 166 3.28 -3.89 -19.07
C ILE A 166 2.19 -4.69 -19.79
N ILE A 167 2.38 -4.95 -21.10
CA ILE A 167 1.44 -5.74 -21.90
C ILE A 167 1.44 -7.21 -21.43
N SER A 168 2.60 -7.79 -21.14
CA SER A 168 2.69 -9.19 -20.70
C SER A 168 2.11 -9.43 -19.30
N ASN A 169 2.16 -8.46 -18.39
CA ASN A 169 1.49 -8.57 -17.08
C ASN A 169 -0.03 -8.49 -17.18
N ILE A 170 -0.55 -7.67 -18.10
CA ILE A 170 -1.98 -7.63 -18.41
C ILE A 170 -2.44 -8.98 -18.98
N THR A 171 -1.65 -9.61 -19.85
CA THR A 171 -1.99 -10.92 -20.44
C THR A 171 -1.73 -12.10 -19.50
N ASN A 172 -0.70 -12.05 -18.65
CA ASN A 172 -0.39 -13.13 -17.69
C ASN A 172 -1.39 -13.20 -16.52
N ASN A 173 -1.97 -12.06 -16.08
CA ASN A 173 -3.10 -12.06 -15.14
C ASN A 173 -4.38 -12.67 -15.74
N ILE A 174 -4.49 -12.69 -17.07
CA ILE A 174 -5.60 -13.36 -17.77
C ILE A 174 -5.35 -14.88 -17.84
N GLY A 175 -4.08 -15.32 -17.87
CA GLY A 175 -3.65 -16.72 -18.00
C GLY A 175 -3.65 -17.58 -16.73
N GLN A 176 -3.46 -17.00 -15.53
CA GLN A 176 -3.42 -17.75 -14.25
C GLN A 176 -4.78 -18.31 -13.77
N ASN A 177 -5.81 -18.34 -14.62
CA ASN A 177 -7.19 -18.13 -14.17
C ASN A 177 -8.13 -19.35 -14.37
N LYS A 178 -7.67 -20.53 -14.80
CA LYS A 178 -8.61 -21.68 -14.97
C LYS A 178 -9.01 -22.32 -13.63
N ALA A 179 -8.05 -22.65 -12.77
CA ALA A 179 -8.31 -23.16 -11.42
C ALA A 179 -9.04 -22.10 -10.56
N SER A 180 -8.59 -20.83 -10.64
CA SER A 180 -9.23 -19.70 -9.95
C SER A 180 -10.67 -19.46 -10.42
N LYS A 181 -10.98 -19.57 -11.73
CA LYS A 181 -12.37 -19.44 -12.25
C LYS A 181 -13.28 -20.56 -11.76
N HIS A 182 -12.80 -21.80 -11.71
CA HIS A 182 -13.58 -22.93 -11.18
C HIS A 182 -13.79 -22.83 -9.66
N PHE A 183 -12.80 -22.33 -8.94
CA PHE A 183 -12.95 -22.04 -7.51
C PHE A 183 -13.92 -20.88 -7.26
N LEU A 184 -13.85 -19.82 -8.05
CA LEU A 184 -14.77 -18.69 -7.99
C LEU A 184 -16.22 -19.11 -8.25
N SER A 185 -16.47 -20.03 -9.17
CA SER A 185 -17.84 -20.55 -9.39
C SER A 185 -18.36 -21.32 -8.17
N LYS A 186 -17.50 -22.09 -7.49
CA LYS A 186 -17.85 -22.72 -6.19
C LYS A 186 -18.18 -21.69 -5.11
N LEU A 187 -17.38 -20.63 -4.98
CA LEU A 187 -17.65 -19.55 -4.01
C LEU A 187 -18.95 -18.80 -4.29
N ASN A 188 -19.26 -18.55 -5.57
CA ASN A 188 -20.49 -17.86 -5.98
C ASN A 188 -21.76 -18.66 -5.64
N LEU A 189 -21.71 -19.98 -5.70
CA LEU A 189 -22.86 -20.85 -5.39
C LEU A 189 -23.29 -20.77 -3.92
N HIS A 190 -22.36 -20.46 -3.01
CA HIS A 190 -22.57 -20.60 -1.57
C HIS A 190 -22.57 -19.28 -0.79
N LYS A 191 -22.38 -18.13 -1.49
CA LYS A 191 -22.51 -16.74 -1.04
C LYS A 191 -22.38 -16.51 0.48
N LEU A 192 -21.21 -16.82 1.06
CA LEU A 192 -20.94 -16.39 2.42
C LEU A 192 -20.98 -14.85 2.45
N PRO A 193 -21.88 -14.25 3.25
CA PRO A 193 -22.01 -12.81 3.34
C PRO A 193 -20.82 -12.20 4.07
N LEU A 194 -20.39 -11.03 3.62
CA LEU A 194 -19.43 -10.17 4.27
C LEU A 194 -19.96 -8.74 4.27
N PHE A 195 -19.57 -7.93 5.23
CA PHE A 195 -20.10 -6.59 5.41
C PHE A 195 -19.03 -5.55 5.10
N VAL A 196 -19.42 -4.50 4.38
CA VAL A 196 -18.53 -3.39 4.01
C VAL A 196 -19.24 -2.07 4.21
N LEU A 197 -18.49 -1.02 4.50
CA LEU A 197 -19.04 0.33 4.57
C LEU A 197 -19.09 0.93 3.17
N ILE A 198 -20.25 1.48 2.81
CA ILE A 198 -20.45 2.18 1.54
C ILE A 198 -21.04 3.58 1.77
N ASN A 199 -20.82 4.47 0.81
CA ASN A 199 -21.56 5.71 0.69
C ASN A 199 -22.85 5.53 -0.14
N ASP A 200 -23.58 6.63 -0.35
CA ASP A 200 -24.79 6.68 -1.17
C ASP A 200 -24.57 6.24 -2.63
N PHE A 201 -23.35 6.41 -3.14
CA PHE A 201 -23.00 5.99 -4.49
C PHE A 201 -22.68 4.49 -4.60
N GLY A 202 -22.80 3.74 -3.51
CA GLY A 202 -22.43 2.32 -3.45
C GLY A 202 -20.93 2.09 -3.54
N GLN A 203 -20.12 3.10 -3.24
CA GLN A 203 -18.67 3.02 -3.25
C GLN A 203 -18.17 2.60 -1.88
N MET A 204 -17.28 1.61 -1.86
CA MET A 204 -16.60 1.16 -0.64
C MET A 204 -15.74 2.28 -0.05
N ILE A 205 -15.80 2.45 1.26
CA ILE A 205 -14.90 3.35 1.98
C ILE A 205 -13.54 2.64 2.14
N ILE A 206 -12.47 3.34 1.75
CA ILE A 206 -11.09 2.87 1.80
C ILE A 206 -10.30 3.83 2.69
N THR A 207 -9.47 3.31 3.58
CA THR A 207 -8.60 4.12 4.44
C THR A 207 -7.34 4.52 3.69
N GLU A 208 -7.05 5.82 3.72
CA GLU A 208 -5.84 6.39 3.15
C GLU A 208 -4.73 6.39 4.21
N PRO A 209 -3.51 5.99 3.86
CA PRO A 209 -2.40 6.01 4.79
C PRO A 209 -1.94 7.44 5.11
N PRO A 210 -1.39 7.68 6.31
CA PRO A 210 -1.03 9.03 6.77
C PRO A 210 0.04 9.71 5.90
N ASP A 211 0.90 8.93 5.26
CA ASP A 211 1.94 9.43 4.37
C ASP A 211 1.38 10.07 3.09
N GLU A 212 0.16 9.71 2.67
CA GLU A 212 -0.50 10.30 1.51
C GLU A 212 -1.26 11.60 1.86
N LEU A 213 -1.68 11.77 3.12
CA LEU A 213 -2.48 12.91 3.62
C LEU A 213 -1.69 14.23 3.70
N ASN A 214 -0.36 14.18 3.78
CA ASN A 214 0.46 15.33 4.15
C ASN A 214 0.93 16.24 3.00
N PHE A 215 0.38 16.08 1.78
CA PHE A 215 0.84 16.87 0.65
C PHE A 215 -0.32 17.54 -0.07
N ASN A 216 -0.31 18.89 -0.07
CA ASN A 216 -1.01 19.69 -1.08
C ASN A 216 -0.43 19.34 -2.45
N LYS A 217 -0.92 18.25 -3.03
CA LYS A 217 -0.51 17.77 -4.35
C LYS A 217 -1.12 18.71 -5.37
N THR A 218 -0.26 19.31 -6.17
CA THR A 218 -0.71 20.04 -7.36
C THR A 218 -1.28 19.03 -8.37
N ILE A 219 -2.13 19.47 -9.30
CA ILE A 219 -2.69 18.59 -10.35
C ILE A 219 -1.58 17.80 -11.10
N PRO A 220 -0.42 18.40 -11.46
CA PRO A 220 0.69 17.64 -12.01
C PRO A 220 1.21 16.56 -11.07
N ASP A 221 1.28 16.82 -9.75
CA ASP A 221 1.68 15.81 -8.75
C ASP A 221 0.74 14.60 -8.81
N LEU A 222 -0.58 14.84 -8.86
CA LEU A 222 -1.61 13.80 -8.99
C LEU A 222 -1.46 12.99 -10.27
N LEU A 223 -1.27 13.66 -11.42
CA LEU A 223 -1.07 12.99 -12.72
C LEU A 223 0.21 12.16 -12.77
N TYR A 224 1.31 12.69 -12.24
CA TYR A 224 2.57 11.97 -12.15
C TYR A 224 2.45 10.76 -11.23
N HIS A 225 1.79 10.92 -10.08
CA HIS A 225 1.51 9.80 -9.18
C HIS A 225 0.66 8.74 -9.89
N TRP A 226 -0.42 9.13 -10.57
CA TRP A 226 -1.23 8.19 -11.35
C TRP A 226 -0.38 7.44 -12.39
N TYR A 227 0.44 8.14 -13.16
CA TYR A 227 1.31 7.53 -14.17
C TYR A 227 2.34 6.56 -13.55
N ASP A 228 3.02 6.99 -12.49
CA ASP A 228 4.02 6.16 -11.79
C ASP A 228 3.39 4.86 -11.28
N ASN A 229 2.19 4.99 -10.71
CA ASN A 229 1.44 3.87 -10.13
C ASN A 229 0.87 2.93 -11.20
N SER A 230 0.30 3.47 -12.28
CA SER A 230 -0.44 2.71 -13.29
C SER A 230 0.43 2.20 -14.44
N ILE A 231 1.56 2.85 -14.72
CA ILE A 231 2.37 2.57 -15.91
C ILE A 231 3.77 2.12 -15.51
N LEU A 232 4.48 2.88 -14.68
CA LEU A 232 5.88 2.56 -14.33
C LEU A 232 6.00 1.36 -13.40
N HIS A 233 4.98 1.09 -12.57
CA HIS A 233 4.94 -0.06 -11.66
C HIS A 233 6.22 -0.22 -10.83
N GLN A 234 6.90 0.88 -10.52
CA GLN A 234 8.10 0.81 -9.70
C GLN A 234 7.69 0.35 -8.31
N SER A 235 8.30 -0.75 -7.86
CA SER A 235 8.15 -1.37 -6.54
C SER A 235 8.68 -0.47 -5.44
N SER A 236 8.15 0.74 -5.36
CA SER A 236 8.38 1.62 -4.23
C SER A 236 7.52 1.11 -3.07
N ASN A 237 8.10 1.09 -1.86
CA ASN A 237 7.44 0.84 -0.57
C ASN A 237 6.40 1.93 -0.24
N LYS A 238 5.59 2.34 -1.21
CA LYS A 238 4.60 3.39 -1.06
C LYS A 238 3.44 2.86 -0.23
N PRO A 239 2.82 3.75 0.54
CA PRO A 239 1.88 3.36 1.56
C PRO A 239 0.61 2.81 0.89
N VAL A 240 0.05 1.79 1.51
CA VAL A 240 -1.01 0.98 0.94
C VAL A 240 -2.33 1.46 1.53
N TYR A 241 -3.29 1.76 0.66
CA TYR A 241 -4.67 1.99 1.05
C TYR A 241 -5.25 0.69 1.60
N GLU A 242 -6.16 0.76 2.56
CA GLU A 242 -6.72 -0.44 3.18
C GLU A 242 -8.25 -0.45 3.03
N GLY A 243 -8.79 -1.59 2.59
CA GLY A 243 -10.21 -1.83 2.49
C GLY A 243 -10.62 -2.93 3.45
N TRP A 244 -11.70 -2.74 4.20
CA TRP A 244 -12.10 -3.64 5.29
C TRP A 244 -13.40 -4.38 4.95
N PHE A 245 -13.36 -5.70 5.08
CA PHE A 245 -14.51 -6.59 4.99
C PHE A 245 -14.75 -7.24 6.34
N PHE A 246 -15.95 -7.14 6.89
CA PHE A 246 -16.30 -7.67 8.20
C PHE A 246 -17.10 -8.96 8.06
N VAL A 247 -16.78 -9.97 8.85
CA VAL A 247 -17.58 -11.21 8.91
C VAL A 247 -18.85 -11.02 9.74
N ASN A 248 -18.80 -10.15 10.76
CA ASN A 248 -19.92 -9.83 11.63
C ASN A 248 -20.55 -8.48 11.24
N SER A 249 -21.88 -8.43 11.11
CA SER A 249 -22.60 -7.21 10.74
C SER A 249 -22.56 -6.14 11.83
N GLN A 250 -22.61 -6.54 13.10
CA GLN A 250 -22.61 -5.61 14.24
C GLN A 250 -21.28 -4.89 14.36
N GLU A 251 -20.17 -5.58 14.10
CA GLU A 251 -18.83 -4.97 14.09
C GLU A 251 -18.68 -3.97 12.94
N ALA A 252 -19.30 -4.25 11.78
CA ALA A 252 -19.36 -3.29 10.68
C ALA A 252 -20.21 -2.05 11.02
N GLU A 253 -21.34 -2.24 11.72
CA GLU A 253 -22.20 -1.16 12.19
C GLU A 253 -21.48 -0.29 13.22
N GLU A 254 -20.82 -0.90 14.20
CA GLU A 254 -20.00 -0.20 15.20
C GLU A 254 -18.89 0.63 14.53
N TYR A 255 -18.18 0.03 13.57
CA TYR A 255 -17.18 0.75 12.79
C TYR A 255 -17.79 1.89 11.97
N CYS A 256 -18.99 1.71 11.41
CA CYS A 256 -19.70 2.76 10.68
C CYS A 256 -20.05 3.95 11.58
N GLU A 257 -20.58 3.71 12.77
CA GLU A 257 -20.89 4.75 13.75
C GLU A 257 -19.63 5.45 14.26
N TYR A 258 -18.55 4.69 14.51
CA TYR A 258 -17.26 5.27 14.87
C TYR A 258 -16.75 6.24 13.79
N VAL A 259 -16.82 5.86 12.51
CA VAL A 259 -16.39 6.72 11.40
C VAL A 259 -17.26 7.98 11.32
N LYS A 260 -18.60 7.85 11.46
CA LYS A 260 -19.52 9.00 11.47
C LYS A 260 -19.24 9.97 12.61
N GLN A 261 -18.90 9.46 13.80
CA GLN A 261 -18.63 10.26 14.99
C GLN A 261 -17.26 10.95 14.92
N ARG A 262 -16.23 10.23 14.44
CA ARG A 262 -14.83 10.68 14.53
C ARG A 262 -14.46 11.69 13.45
N TYR A 263 -15.06 11.58 12.26
CA TYR A 263 -14.69 12.39 11.10
C TYR A 263 -15.85 13.33 10.70
N PRO A 264 -15.61 14.64 10.55
CA PRO A 264 -16.61 15.57 10.03
C PRO A 264 -16.83 15.27 8.54
N LEU A 265 -17.77 14.36 8.25
CA LEU A 265 -18.11 13.97 6.88
C LEU A 265 -18.84 15.13 6.19
N SER A 266 -18.40 15.48 4.97
CA SER A 266 -19.12 16.46 4.16
C SER A 266 -20.53 15.96 3.83
N GLN A 267 -21.45 16.86 3.44
CA GLN A 267 -22.85 16.51 3.16
C GLN A 267 -23.00 15.34 2.16
N SER A 268 -22.04 15.14 1.25
CA SER A 268 -22.00 14.03 0.28
C SER A 268 -21.64 12.66 0.87
N TYR A 269 -21.18 12.59 2.12
CA TYR A 269 -20.84 11.36 2.84
C TYR A 269 -21.69 11.14 4.10
N LYS A 270 -22.76 11.93 4.30
CA LYS A 270 -23.62 11.83 5.50
C LYS A 270 -24.31 10.47 5.67
N ASN A 271 -24.53 9.75 4.57
CA ASN A 271 -25.23 8.46 4.59
C ASN A 271 -24.26 7.30 4.39
N LEU A 272 -23.28 7.19 5.30
CA LEU A 272 -22.53 5.94 5.41
C LEU A 272 -23.46 4.84 5.91
N ARG A 273 -23.44 3.69 5.23
CA ARG A 273 -24.19 2.50 5.63
C ARG A 273 -23.39 1.23 5.45
N VAL A 274 -23.78 0.21 6.18
CA VAL A 274 -23.26 -1.14 6.03
C VAL A 274 -23.96 -1.82 4.84
N PHE A 275 -23.20 -2.52 4.02
CA PHE A 275 -23.68 -3.25 2.86
C PHE A 275 -23.24 -4.71 2.93
N ALA A 276 -24.19 -5.62 2.68
CA ALA A 276 -23.93 -7.05 2.57
C ALA A 276 -23.31 -7.39 1.19
N SER A 277 -21.99 -7.49 1.18
CA SER A 277 -21.22 -8.09 0.10
C SER A 277 -21.09 -9.61 0.29
N ASN A 278 -20.25 -10.26 -0.52
CA ASN A 278 -20.00 -11.69 -0.43
C ASN A 278 -18.50 -12.01 -0.45
N LEU A 279 -18.17 -13.20 0.06
CA LEU A 279 -16.80 -13.71 0.10
C LEU A 279 -16.15 -13.80 -1.28
N GLU A 280 -16.93 -14.07 -2.33
CA GLU A 280 -16.45 -14.06 -3.71
C GLU A 280 -15.92 -12.67 -4.12
N THR A 281 -16.62 -11.60 -3.73
CA THR A 281 -16.21 -10.21 -4.03
C THR A 281 -14.92 -9.88 -3.30
N PHE A 282 -14.83 -10.19 -2.00
CA PHE A 282 -13.58 -10.06 -1.25
C PHE A 282 -12.44 -10.83 -1.93
N TYR A 283 -12.67 -12.09 -2.28
CA TYR A 283 -11.68 -12.95 -2.92
C TYR A 283 -11.21 -12.38 -4.26
N LYS A 284 -12.12 -11.88 -5.09
CA LYS A 284 -11.77 -11.22 -6.35
C LYS A 284 -10.94 -9.97 -6.12
N LEU A 285 -11.33 -9.13 -5.17
CA LEU A 285 -10.63 -7.87 -4.90
C LEU A 285 -9.23 -8.09 -4.33
N SER A 286 -9.06 -9.06 -3.43
CA SER A 286 -7.76 -9.41 -2.85
C SER A 286 -6.82 -10.06 -3.86
N ARG A 287 -7.34 -10.83 -4.83
CA ARG A 287 -6.53 -11.49 -5.88
C ARG A 287 -6.28 -10.65 -7.13
N LYS A 288 -7.17 -9.72 -7.49
CA LYS A 288 -7.04 -8.90 -8.72
C LYS A 288 -5.88 -7.89 -8.68
N GLY A 289 -5.12 -7.84 -7.59
CA GLY A 289 -3.83 -7.17 -7.57
C GLY A 289 -3.94 -5.65 -7.78
N TYR A 290 -4.94 -5.01 -7.15
CA TYR A 290 -4.88 -3.57 -6.93
C TYR A 290 -3.65 -3.31 -6.05
N LYS A 291 -2.47 -3.10 -6.66
CA LYS A 291 -1.16 -3.03 -5.98
C LYS A 291 -1.06 -1.97 -4.88
N LYS A 292 -2.09 -1.14 -4.75
CA LYS A 292 -2.20 -0.03 -3.80
C LYS A 292 -3.33 -0.17 -2.81
N VAL A 293 -4.19 -1.18 -2.93
CA VAL A 293 -5.26 -1.42 -1.97
C VAL A 293 -5.11 -2.82 -1.42
N HIS A 294 -4.84 -2.92 -0.12
CA HIS A 294 -4.91 -4.19 0.59
C HIS A 294 -6.31 -4.36 1.16
N PHE A 295 -6.96 -5.45 0.78
CA PHE A 295 -8.26 -5.81 1.31
C PHE A 295 -8.06 -6.76 2.48
N HIS A 296 -8.52 -6.34 3.65
CA HIS A 296 -8.44 -7.07 4.90
C HIS A 296 -9.79 -7.68 5.24
N LEU A 297 -9.75 -8.90 5.74
CA LEU A 297 -10.89 -9.55 6.37
C LEU A 297 -10.78 -9.34 7.88
N VAL A 298 -11.78 -8.68 8.46
CA VAL A 298 -11.97 -8.55 9.90
C VAL A 298 -12.78 -9.78 10.34
N PRO A 299 -12.18 -10.69 11.12
CA PRO A 299 -12.89 -11.85 11.62
C PRO A 299 -13.93 -11.43 12.66
N ASP A 300 -14.93 -12.28 12.93
CA ASP A 300 -15.85 -12.12 14.05
C ASP A 300 -15.05 -12.13 15.37
N LEU A 301 -14.79 -10.94 15.91
CA LEU A 301 -13.96 -10.71 17.08
C LEU A 301 -14.58 -11.38 18.31
N SER A 302 -15.92 -11.41 18.37
CA SER A 302 -16.64 -12.09 19.44
C SER A 302 -16.40 -13.61 19.41
N GLU A 303 -16.34 -14.20 18.22
CA GLU A 303 -16.10 -15.62 18.03
C GLU A 303 -14.63 -15.98 18.25
N VAL A 304 -13.70 -15.16 17.75
CA VAL A 304 -12.26 -15.30 18.01
C VAL A 304 -11.98 -15.21 19.52
N GLY A 305 -12.56 -14.22 20.20
CA GLY A 305 -12.43 -14.06 21.65
C GLY A 305 -12.91 -15.29 22.41
N LYS A 306 -14.08 -15.85 22.06
CA LYS A 306 -14.60 -17.08 22.67
C LYS A 306 -13.74 -18.30 22.33
N LEU A 307 -13.21 -18.39 21.11
CA LEU A 307 -12.33 -19.48 20.69
C LEU A 307 -11.04 -19.51 21.52
N VAL A 308 -10.39 -18.35 21.65
CA VAL A 308 -9.11 -18.21 22.37
C VAL A 308 -9.30 -18.33 23.89
N THR A 309 -10.40 -17.85 24.46
CA THR A 309 -10.60 -17.87 25.92
C THR A 309 -11.27 -19.14 26.43
N LYS A 310 -12.20 -19.71 25.67
CA LYS A 310 -13.10 -20.77 26.14
C LYS A 310 -13.01 -22.04 25.30
N TYR A 311 -13.24 -21.94 24.00
CA TYR A 311 -13.47 -23.13 23.18
C TYR A 311 -12.20 -23.96 22.95
N LYS A 312 -11.02 -23.34 22.92
CA LYS A 312 -9.75 -24.07 22.78
C LYS A 312 -9.53 -25.18 23.82
N ASN A 313 -10.17 -25.09 24.99
CA ASN A 313 -10.06 -26.06 26.08
C ASN A 313 -11.12 -27.16 26.01
N TYR A 314 -12.01 -27.14 25.02
CA TYR A 314 -13.02 -28.18 24.87
C TYR A 314 -12.44 -29.44 24.26
N ASN A 315 -12.68 -30.58 24.90
CA ASN A 315 -12.19 -31.89 24.46
C ASN A 315 -12.68 -32.28 23.05
N ASN A 316 -13.78 -31.69 22.59
CA ASN A 316 -14.37 -31.96 21.28
C ASN A 316 -13.87 -31.01 20.18
N ILE A 317 -12.82 -30.21 20.44
CA ILE A 317 -12.22 -29.29 19.47
C ILE A 317 -10.77 -29.71 19.18
N LYS A 318 -10.46 -29.81 17.89
CA LYS A 318 -9.11 -30.00 17.36
C LYS A 318 -8.80 -28.87 16.38
N PHE A 319 -7.59 -28.34 16.42
CA PHE A 319 -7.16 -27.33 15.46
C PHE A 319 -6.45 -28.00 14.29
N SER A 320 -6.62 -27.46 13.09
CA SER A 320 -5.84 -27.89 11.93
C SER A 320 -4.35 -27.62 12.13
N GLU A 321 -3.50 -28.48 11.59
CA GLU A 321 -2.04 -28.37 11.68
C GLU A 321 -1.50 -27.09 11.01
N LYS A 322 -2.17 -26.60 9.97
CA LYS A 322 -1.79 -25.37 9.26
C LYS A 322 -2.23 -24.10 9.98
N GLN A 323 -2.99 -24.22 11.07
CA GLN A 323 -3.46 -23.08 11.83
C GLN A 323 -2.31 -22.44 12.62
N ASN A 324 -1.98 -21.20 12.29
CA ASN A 324 -1.16 -20.38 13.17
C ASN A 324 -1.99 -19.92 14.38
N ARG A 325 -1.60 -20.35 15.57
CA ARG A 325 -2.25 -20.01 16.84
C ARG A 325 -1.25 -20.09 17.98
N GLY A 326 -1.53 -19.35 19.04
CA GLY A 326 -0.80 -19.46 20.29
C GLY A 326 -1.72 -19.63 21.47
N LYS A 327 -1.17 -19.40 22.66
CA LYS A 327 -1.94 -19.43 23.90
C LYS A 327 -3.06 -18.39 23.87
N ASP A 328 -2.76 -17.19 23.40
CA ASP A 328 -3.63 -16.02 23.54
C ASP A 328 -3.99 -15.36 22.20
N TYR A 329 -3.78 -16.09 21.08
CA TYR A 329 -4.14 -15.59 19.75
C TYR A 329 -4.57 -16.71 18.80
N PHE A 330 -5.37 -16.33 17.81
CA PHE A 330 -5.77 -17.14 16.66
C PHE A 330 -5.70 -16.25 15.41
N GLN A 331 -5.10 -16.76 14.33
CA GLN A 331 -4.98 -16.02 13.07
C GLN A 331 -6.22 -16.22 12.18
N GLY A 332 -6.85 -15.12 11.77
CA GLY A 332 -7.90 -15.06 10.74
C GLY A 332 -9.30 -15.42 11.23
N GLN A 333 -10.22 -15.64 10.30
CA GLN A 333 -11.61 -16.02 10.64
C GLN A 333 -11.69 -17.51 10.98
N PRO A 334 -12.09 -17.90 12.20
CA PRO A 334 -12.27 -19.30 12.55
C PRO A 334 -13.46 -19.89 11.79
N ILE A 335 -13.26 -21.08 11.23
CA ILE A 335 -14.31 -21.92 10.69
C ILE A 335 -14.28 -23.29 11.36
N TYR A 336 -15.45 -23.91 11.49
CA TYR A 336 -15.65 -25.16 12.20
C TYR A 336 -16.18 -26.21 11.23
N LEU A 337 -15.51 -27.37 11.19
CA LEU A 337 -15.90 -28.52 10.40
C LEU A 337 -16.26 -29.66 11.35
N ILE A 338 -17.44 -30.24 11.19
CA ILE A 338 -17.86 -31.43 11.94
C ILE A 338 -17.11 -32.63 11.37
N GLN A 339 -16.39 -33.37 12.21
CA GLN A 339 -15.78 -34.64 11.83
C GLN A 339 -16.83 -35.72 11.72
N ASP A 340 -16.58 -36.69 10.85
CA ASP A 340 -17.41 -37.88 10.73
C ASP A 340 -17.49 -38.60 12.10
N GLY A 341 -18.70 -39.03 12.43
CA GLY A 341 -18.98 -39.81 13.63
C GLY A 341 -18.64 -41.28 13.41
N TYR A 342 -18.77 -42.07 14.47
CA TYR A 342 -18.60 -43.52 14.42
C TYR A 342 -19.81 -44.16 15.07
N ASP A 343 -20.50 -45.03 14.34
CA ASP A 343 -21.49 -45.89 14.96
C ASP A 343 -20.78 -47.06 15.63
N LYS A 344 -21.03 -47.24 16.93
CA LYS A 344 -20.46 -48.37 17.67
C LYS A 344 -21.21 -49.68 17.41
N ASP A 345 -22.47 -49.60 17.00
CA ASP A 345 -23.32 -50.78 16.83
C ASP A 345 -23.16 -51.39 15.44
N GLU A 346 -23.10 -50.54 14.40
CA GLU A 346 -22.87 -50.98 13.02
C GLU A 346 -21.38 -51.04 12.63
N ASN A 347 -20.49 -50.52 13.50
CA ASN A 347 -19.04 -50.44 13.25
C ASN A 347 -18.69 -49.65 11.96
N GLU A 348 -19.50 -48.65 11.63
CA GLU A 348 -19.37 -47.86 10.40
C GLU A 348 -19.17 -46.35 10.66
N PRO A 349 -18.39 -45.66 9.80
CA PRO A 349 -18.21 -44.22 9.89
C PRO A 349 -19.47 -43.48 9.42
N ILE A 350 -20.07 -42.68 10.30
CA ILE A 350 -21.24 -41.85 9.98
C ILE A 350 -20.76 -40.51 9.47
N LYS A 351 -20.93 -40.29 8.17
CA LYS A 351 -20.51 -39.06 7.53
C LYS A 351 -21.52 -37.94 7.72
N TYR A 352 -21.04 -36.75 8.09
CA TYR A 352 -21.89 -35.56 8.24
C TYR A 352 -21.95 -34.76 6.93
N TYR A 353 -23.14 -34.70 6.31
CA TYR A 353 -23.37 -33.90 5.11
C TYR A 353 -24.67 -33.12 5.17
N TYR A 354 -24.67 -31.93 4.58
CA TYR A 354 -25.87 -31.18 4.30
C TYR A 354 -26.44 -31.62 2.94
N ARG A 355 -27.71 -32.06 2.91
CA ARG A 355 -28.39 -32.42 1.67
C ARG A 355 -29.25 -31.26 1.21
N SER A 356 -29.05 -30.83 -0.03
CA SER A 356 -29.92 -29.85 -0.68
C SER A 356 -30.42 -30.41 -2.00
N SER A 357 -31.74 -30.40 -2.18
CA SER A 357 -32.41 -30.75 -3.43
C SER A 357 -32.70 -29.47 -4.21
N GLN A 358 -31.95 -29.22 -5.27
CA GLN A 358 -32.24 -28.15 -6.23
C GLN A 358 -32.52 -28.77 -7.59
N TYR A 359 -33.62 -28.35 -8.23
CA TYR A 359 -34.00 -28.80 -9.59
C TYR A 359 -33.99 -30.33 -9.77
N GLY A 360 -34.51 -31.07 -8.79
CA GLY A 360 -34.59 -32.54 -8.84
C GLY A 360 -33.26 -33.29 -8.64
N LYS A 361 -32.14 -32.59 -8.45
CA LYS A 361 -30.85 -33.21 -8.10
C LYS A 361 -30.53 -33.01 -6.62
N THR A 362 -30.33 -34.11 -5.90
CA THR A 362 -29.86 -34.08 -4.51
C THR A 362 -28.34 -33.99 -4.51
N THR A 363 -27.80 -32.87 -4.04
CA THR A 363 -26.35 -32.69 -3.86
C THR A 363 -26.01 -32.71 -2.38
N GLN A 364 -24.93 -33.40 -2.04
CA GLN A 364 -24.38 -33.48 -0.69
C GLN A 364 -23.25 -32.46 -0.55
N TYR A 365 -23.32 -31.65 0.50
CA TYR A 365 -22.35 -30.61 0.80
C TYR A 365 -21.67 -30.87 2.14
N GLN A 366 -20.37 -30.61 2.20
CA GLN A 366 -19.67 -30.47 3.47
C GLN A 366 -20.01 -29.09 4.06
N ALA A 367 -20.67 -29.05 5.21
CA ALA A 367 -20.98 -27.79 5.86
C ALA A 367 -19.76 -27.22 6.60
N ILE A 368 -19.52 -25.94 6.42
CA ILE A 368 -18.44 -25.19 7.07
C ILE A 368 -19.09 -24.05 7.85
N PHE A 369 -19.00 -24.09 9.17
CA PHE A 369 -19.67 -23.13 10.03
C PHE A 369 -18.73 -21.97 10.39
N THR A 370 -19.22 -20.74 10.36
CA THR A 370 -18.41 -19.57 10.77
C THR A 370 -18.37 -19.35 12.27
N ASN A 371 -19.20 -20.05 13.06
CA ASN A 371 -19.17 -20.00 14.52
C ASN A 371 -19.50 -21.35 15.18
N TYR A 372 -18.93 -21.56 16.36
CA TYR A 372 -19.05 -22.80 17.12
C TYR A 372 -20.50 -23.16 17.45
N GLN A 373 -21.30 -22.17 17.89
CA GLN A 373 -22.66 -22.43 18.36
C GLN A 373 -23.56 -22.98 17.24
N THR A 374 -23.41 -22.48 16.01
CA THR A 374 -24.20 -22.97 14.87
C THR A 374 -23.79 -24.39 14.49
N ALA A 375 -22.50 -24.73 14.57
CA ALA A 375 -22.03 -26.10 14.36
C ALA A 375 -22.65 -27.08 15.39
N ILE A 376 -22.68 -26.69 16.67
CA ILE A 376 -23.30 -27.50 17.73
C ILE A 376 -24.82 -27.63 17.52
N LYS A 377 -25.51 -26.55 17.15
CA LYS A 377 -26.96 -26.60 16.86
C LYS A 377 -27.24 -27.53 15.67
N ALA A 378 -26.46 -27.44 14.61
CA ALA A 378 -26.61 -28.29 13.43
C ALA A 378 -26.40 -29.77 13.76
N TRP A 379 -25.40 -30.10 14.58
CA TRP A 379 -25.17 -31.47 15.06
C TRP A 379 -26.34 -32.02 15.87
N LYS A 380 -26.92 -31.22 16.76
CA LYS A 380 -28.11 -31.63 17.53
C LYS A 380 -29.30 -31.93 16.63
N VAL A 381 -29.49 -31.13 15.58
CA VAL A 381 -30.54 -31.39 14.59
C VAL A 381 -30.24 -32.66 13.82
N PHE A 382 -28.99 -32.88 13.42
CA PHE A 382 -28.56 -34.10 12.73
C PHE A 382 -28.90 -35.34 13.56
N ILE A 383 -28.41 -35.47 14.80
CA ILE A 383 -28.67 -36.63 15.66
C ILE A 383 -30.16 -36.93 15.82
N LYS A 384 -31.01 -35.90 15.93
CA LYS A 384 -32.46 -36.10 16.08
C LYS A 384 -33.12 -36.78 14.87
N HIS A 385 -32.54 -36.62 13.68
CA HIS A 385 -33.10 -37.12 12.43
C HIS A 385 -32.35 -38.34 11.89
N THR A 386 -31.23 -38.73 12.52
CA THR A 386 -30.52 -39.96 12.18
C THR A 386 -30.97 -41.09 13.10
N PRO A 387 -31.25 -42.29 12.56
CA PRO A 387 -31.66 -43.45 13.36
C PRO A 387 -30.54 -44.03 14.23
N TYR A 388 -29.33 -43.47 14.18
CA TYR A 388 -28.15 -43.98 14.90
C TYR A 388 -28.21 -43.67 16.40
N HIS A 389 -28.53 -44.68 17.20
CA HIS A 389 -28.90 -44.54 18.61
C HIS A 389 -27.73 -44.21 19.57
N LYS A 390 -26.46 -44.18 19.11
CA LYS A 390 -25.28 -43.98 19.99
C LYS A 390 -24.28 -42.90 19.53
N LEU A 391 -24.71 -41.89 18.78
CA LEU A 391 -23.85 -40.73 18.50
C LEU A 391 -23.63 -39.88 19.76
N SER A 392 -22.39 -39.41 19.96
CA SER A 392 -22.06 -38.46 21.03
C SER A 392 -22.90 -37.18 20.91
N GLY A 393 -23.46 -36.70 22.03
CA GLY A 393 -24.23 -35.46 22.07
C GLY A 393 -23.45 -34.20 21.65
N LYS A 394 -22.12 -34.28 21.56
CA LYS A 394 -21.25 -33.23 20.99
C LYS A 394 -20.42 -33.79 19.83
N PRO A 395 -20.32 -33.06 18.69
CA PRO A 395 -19.48 -33.48 17.58
C PRO A 395 -18.02 -33.20 17.89
N ASN A 396 -17.13 -34.00 17.33
CA ASN A 396 -15.74 -33.60 17.20
C ASN A 396 -15.62 -32.55 16.09
N LEU A 397 -15.02 -31.40 16.41
CA LEU A 397 -14.88 -30.27 15.50
C LEU A 397 -13.42 -30.08 15.13
N ILE A 398 -13.15 -29.86 13.85
CA ILE A 398 -11.89 -29.29 13.36
C ILE A 398 -12.08 -27.78 13.21
N VAL A 399 -11.20 -27.01 13.84
CA VAL A 399 -11.11 -25.56 13.69
C VAL A 399 -10.01 -25.24 12.69
N TYR A 400 -10.34 -24.37 11.73
CA TYR A 400 -9.48 -24.00 10.62
C TYR A 400 -9.60 -22.47 10.39
N ASN A 401 -8.56 -21.82 9.85
CA ASN A 401 -8.59 -20.43 9.39
C ASN A 401 -9.23 -20.33 7.99
N LEU A 402 -10.27 -19.52 7.80
CA LEU A 402 -10.94 -19.34 6.51
C LEU A 402 -9.95 -19.01 5.39
N GLU A 403 -9.01 -18.10 5.61
CA GLU A 403 -8.07 -17.65 4.60
C GLU A 403 -7.16 -18.78 4.11
N ASP A 404 -6.68 -19.62 5.01
CA ASP A 404 -5.85 -20.78 4.66
C ASP A 404 -6.69 -21.91 4.07
N PHE A 405 -7.93 -22.07 4.52
CA PHE A 405 -8.87 -23.00 3.92
C PHE A 405 -9.11 -22.65 2.44
N LEU A 406 -9.34 -21.38 2.12
CA LEU A 406 -9.55 -20.92 0.75
C LEU A 406 -8.31 -21.18 -0.13
N LYS A 407 -7.09 -20.95 0.40
CA LYS A 407 -5.85 -21.29 -0.32
C LYS A 407 -5.73 -22.78 -0.58
N ASP A 408 -6.06 -23.61 0.41
CA ASP A 408 -6.04 -25.06 0.25
C ASP A 408 -7.06 -25.53 -0.81
N GLN A 409 -8.26 -24.94 -0.83
CA GLN A 409 -9.26 -25.26 -1.85
C GLN A 409 -8.88 -24.78 -3.25
N GLU A 410 -8.15 -23.68 -3.38
CA GLU A 410 -7.64 -23.18 -4.67
C GLU A 410 -6.64 -24.15 -5.32
N ASN A 411 -5.82 -24.81 -4.51
CA ASN A 411 -4.78 -25.74 -4.97
C ASN A 411 -5.30 -27.15 -5.32
N ILE A 412 -6.55 -27.47 -4.97
CA ILE A 412 -7.14 -28.79 -5.24
C ILE A 412 -7.70 -28.81 -6.66
N ILE A 413 -6.95 -29.43 -7.57
CA ILE A 413 -7.29 -29.58 -8.98
C ILE A 413 -8.34 -30.70 -9.20
N SER A 414 -8.50 -31.62 -8.23
CA SER A 414 -9.35 -32.80 -8.42
C SER A 414 -10.86 -32.55 -8.17
N SER A 415 -11.68 -33.16 -9.03
CA SER A 415 -13.14 -33.22 -8.98
C SER A 415 -13.71 -34.14 -7.89
N THR A 416 -12.86 -34.76 -7.07
CA THR A 416 -13.21 -35.88 -6.19
C THR A 416 -13.64 -35.48 -4.78
N ARG A 417 -13.57 -34.20 -4.41
CA ARG A 417 -14.01 -33.71 -3.09
C ARG A 417 -15.45 -33.19 -3.16
N TYR A 418 -16.26 -33.56 -2.16
CA TYR A 418 -17.62 -33.02 -2.01
C TYR A 418 -17.61 -31.49 -2.06
N PRO A 419 -18.60 -30.86 -2.72
CA PRO A 419 -18.75 -29.41 -2.64
C PRO A 419 -18.95 -28.99 -1.18
N PHE A 420 -18.51 -27.80 -0.82
CA PHE A 420 -18.67 -27.27 0.53
C PHE A 420 -19.67 -26.12 0.54
N LEU A 421 -20.38 -25.96 1.66
CA LEU A 421 -21.33 -24.88 1.88
C LEU A 421 -20.92 -24.13 3.15
N PHE A 422 -20.77 -22.82 3.03
CA PHE A 422 -20.60 -21.98 4.21
C PHE A 422 -21.94 -21.75 4.91
N VAL A 423 -21.95 -21.94 6.21
CA VAL A 423 -23.10 -21.69 7.09
C VAL A 423 -22.74 -20.52 7.99
N PRO A 424 -23.31 -19.32 7.73
CA PRO A 424 -23.04 -18.14 8.55
C PRO A 424 -23.62 -18.30 9.96
N SER A 425 -23.22 -17.42 10.87
CA SER A 425 -23.81 -17.35 12.20
C SER A 425 -25.29 -16.94 12.11
N GLU A 426 -26.06 -17.28 13.14
CA GLU A 426 -27.49 -16.96 13.20
C GLU A 426 -27.77 -15.46 13.09
N ASN A 427 -26.92 -14.62 13.69
CA ASN A 427 -27.06 -13.16 13.63
C ASN A 427 -26.87 -12.65 12.20
N VAL A 428 -25.84 -13.13 11.52
CA VAL A 428 -25.54 -12.79 10.12
C VAL A 428 -26.68 -13.24 9.20
N TYR A 429 -27.20 -14.45 9.41
CA TYR A 429 -28.35 -14.94 8.65
C TYR A 429 -29.61 -14.07 8.86
N ARG A 430 -29.91 -13.69 10.10
CA ARG A 430 -31.05 -12.80 10.41
C ARG A 430 -30.89 -11.44 9.76
N PHE A 431 -29.70 -10.85 9.80
CA PHE A 431 -29.41 -9.55 9.18
C PHE A 431 -29.78 -9.54 7.69
N ILE A 432 -29.32 -10.56 6.95
CA ILE A 432 -29.57 -10.65 5.50
C ILE A 432 -31.04 -10.97 5.20
N LYS A 433 -31.70 -11.73 6.07
CA LYS A 433 -33.11 -12.08 5.90
C LYS A 433 -34.03 -10.88 6.14
N VAL A 434 -33.71 -10.03 7.11
CA VAL A 434 -34.50 -8.84 7.48
C VAL A 434 -34.36 -7.74 6.43
N ASP A 435 -33.21 -7.63 5.77
CA ASP A 435 -32.97 -6.59 4.76
C ASP A 435 -32.71 -7.13 3.34
N PRO A 436 -33.75 -7.63 2.64
CA PRO A 436 -33.63 -8.14 1.27
C PRO A 436 -33.35 -7.04 0.24
N SER A 437 -33.42 -5.76 0.62
CA SER A 437 -33.12 -4.61 -0.25
C SER A 437 -31.61 -4.48 -0.55
N HIS A 438 -30.76 -5.12 0.27
CA HIS A 438 -29.32 -5.28 0.06
C HIS A 438 -28.94 -6.44 -0.88
N ASN A 439 -29.91 -6.96 -1.65
CA ASN A 439 -29.66 -8.05 -2.58
C ASN A 439 -28.54 -7.72 -3.58
N THR A 440 -27.51 -8.56 -3.51
CA THR A 440 -26.22 -8.70 -4.22
C THR A 440 -26.16 -8.49 -5.76
N LYS A 441 -27.11 -7.82 -6.40
CA LYS A 441 -27.06 -7.56 -7.83
C LYS A 441 -26.37 -6.21 -8.10
N ASN A 442 -25.13 -6.31 -8.58
CA ASN A 442 -24.41 -5.33 -9.40
C ASN A 442 -23.49 -4.30 -8.71
N MET A 443 -22.76 -4.66 -7.65
CA MET A 443 -21.65 -3.81 -7.17
C MET A 443 -20.45 -3.76 -8.14
N LEU A 444 -20.26 -4.79 -8.99
CA LEU A 444 -19.05 -4.91 -9.81
C LEU A 444 -19.10 -4.16 -11.16
N LEU A 445 -20.28 -3.66 -11.58
CA LEU A 445 -20.46 -3.02 -12.90
C LEU A 445 -20.47 -1.49 -12.88
N SER A 446 -20.55 -0.85 -11.70
CA SER A 446 -20.60 0.62 -11.62
C SER A 446 -19.23 1.28 -11.58
N MET A 447 -18.14 0.57 -11.24
CA MET A 447 -16.80 1.19 -11.11
C MET A 447 -16.28 1.87 -12.39
N GLY A 448 -16.63 1.36 -13.59
CA GLY A 448 -16.13 1.92 -14.84
C GLY A 448 -16.99 3.05 -15.43
N ILE A 449 -18.31 2.92 -15.38
CA ILE A 449 -19.25 3.80 -16.11
C ILE A 449 -19.74 4.96 -15.22
N SER A 450 -19.76 4.80 -13.89
CA SER A 450 -20.12 5.90 -13.00
C SER A 450 -19.04 6.96 -12.90
N TYR A 451 -17.76 6.58 -12.99
CA TYR A 451 -16.63 7.51 -12.85
C TYR A 451 -16.61 8.51 -14.01
N THR A 452 -16.74 8.05 -15.26
CA THR A 452 -16.78 8.94 -16.43
C THR A 452 -18.00 9.85 -16.40
N LYS A 453 -19.18 9.33 -16.02
CA LYS A 453 -20.40 10.14 -15.83
C LYS A 453 -20.21 11.23 -14.78
N LEU A 454 -19.60 10.90 -13.63
CA LEU A 454 -19.30 11.84 -12.55
C LEU A 454 -18.27 12.90 -12.96
N TRP A 455 -17.21 12.51 -13.69
CA TRP A 455 -16.23 13.46 -14.21
C TRP A 455 -16.82 14.37 -15.28
N ILE A 456 -17.63 13.85 -16.19
CA ILE A 456 -18.36 14.66 -17.17
C ILE A 456 -19.31 15.62 -16.47
N GLN A 457 -20.06 15.17 -15.46
CA GLN A 457 -20.93 16.03 -14.66
C GLN A 457 -20.14 17.10 -13.91
N ARG A 458 -19.01 16.76 -13.30
CA ARG A 458 -18.14 17.71 -12.59
C ARG A 458 -17.51 18.73 -13.54
N ILE A 459 -17.02 18.30 -14.70
CA ILE A 459 -16.48 19.17 -15.74
C ILE A 459 -17.58 20.07 -16.29
N PHE A 460 -18.76 19.51 -16.56
CA PHE A 460 -19.91 20.27 -17.05
C PHE A 460 -20.37 21.30 -16.02
N TRP A 461 -20.46 20.94 -14.74
CA TRP A 461 -20.81 21.87 -13.66
C TRP A 461 -19.73 22.90 -13.37
N SER A 462 -18.43 22.55 -13.49
CA SER A 462 -17.34 23.53 -13.36
C SER A 462 -17.28 24.51 -14.53
N LEU A 463 -17.75 24.10 -15.72
CA LEU A 463 -17.81 24.96 -16.90
C LEU A 463 -19.09 25.82 -16.91
N THR A 464 -20.18 25.34 -16.32
CA THR A 464 -21.48 26.03 -16.34
C THR A 464 -21.75 26.88 -15.08
N SER A 465 -21.13 26.57 -13.94
CA SER A 465 -21.23 27.43 -12.75
C SER A 465 -20.12 28.48 -12.73
N ARG A 466 -20.50 29.76 -12.92
CA ARG A 466 -19.57 30.91 -12.95
C ARG A 466 -19.15 31.42 -11.56
N GLN A 467 -19.50 30.74 -10.47
CA GLN A 467 -19.06 31.12 -9.13
C GLN A 467 -18.69 29.88 -8.31
N PRO A 468 -17.52 29.88 -7.63
CA PRO A 468 -17.28 28.90 -6.59
C PRO A 468 -18.30 29.13 -5.46
N TYR A 469 -18.90 28.06 -4.96
CA TYR A 469 -19.57 28.10 -3.67
C TYR A 469 -18.53 28.50 -2.63
N ASN A 470 -18.72 29.64 -1.95
CA ASN A 470 -17.87 30.05 -0.84
C ASN A 470 -17.86 28.91 0.20
N TRP A 471 -16.66 28.36 0.45
CA TRP A 471 -16.40 27.34 1.46
C TRP A 471 -16.32 27.93 2.87
#